data_AF-A0A0S8H4C3-F1
#
_entry.id   AF-A0A0S8H4C3-F1
#
_cell.length_a   1.000
_cell.length_b   1.000
_cell.length_c   1.000
_cell.angle_alpha   90.00
_cell.angle_beta   90.00
_cell.angle_gamma   90.00
#
_symmetry.space_group_name_H-M   'P 1'
#
loop_
_entity.id
_entity.type
_entity.pdbx_description
1 polymer ?
#
loop_
_entity_poly.entity_id
_entity_poly.type
_entity_poly.pdbx_seq_one_letter_code
_entity_poly.pdbx_strand_id
1 'polypeptide(L)'
;MADRLFRDVETRPFTVGERLELTGLVVEILGVEEGRPAEVAFRFDEPLESPRWRWLTWRGGSYRPFEPLPVGGSVWLPLSREDGPSGP
;
A
#
# COMPACT_ATOMS: atom_id res chain seq x y z
N MET A 1 -7.22 14.83 4.04
CA MET A 1 -8.21 15.21 3.01
C MET A 1 -8.28 14.21 1.84
N ALA A 2 -7.23 13.46 1.50
CA ALA A 2 -7.25 12.47 0.39
C ALA A 2 -8.09 11.19 0.67
N ASP A 3 -8.35 10.87 1.93
CA ASP A 3 -9.00 9.61 2.33
C ASP A 3 -10.43 9.44 1.78
N ARG A 4 -11.19 10.54 1.71
CA ARG A 4 -12.59 10.55 1.24
C ARG A 4 -12.77 10.14 -0.21
N LEU A 5 -11.71 10.15 -1.03
CA LEU A 5 -11.78 9.80 -2.45
C LEU A 5 -11.70 8.29 -2.70
N PHE A 6 -11.14 7.51 -1.77
CA PHE A 6 -10.87 6.08 -1.98
C PHE A 6 -11.69 5.18 -1.05
N ARG A 7 -11.92 5.58 0.21
CA ARG A 7 -12.87 4.95 1.13
C ARG A 7 -13.10 5.91 2.30
N ASP A 8 -14.36 6.24 2.58
CA ASP A 8 -14.70 7.06 3.75
C ASP A 8 -14.59 6.20 5.02
N VAL A 9 -13.50 6.38 5.77
CA VAL A 9 -13.22 5.61 7.01
C VAL A 9 -14.27 5.85 8.10
N GLU A 10 -14.91 7.03 8.13
CA GLU A 10 -15.91 7.37 9.14
C GLU A 10 -17.20 6.57 8.95
N THR A 11 -17.59 6.33 7.70
CA THR A 11 -18.83 5.63 7.33
C THR A 11 -18.62 4.18 6.91
N ARG A 12 -17.40 3.82 6.51
CA ARG A 12 -16.99 2.47 6.06
C ARG A 12 -15.57 2.15 6.52
N PRO A 13 -15.37 1.97 7.84
CA PRO A 13 -14.07 1.55 8.36
C PRO A 13 -13.71 0.15 7.84
N PHE A 14 -12.40 -0.13 7.77
CA PHE A 14 -11.94 -1.48 7.53
C PHE A 14 -12.19 -2.37 8.74
N THR A 15 -12.40 -3.66 8.49
CA THR A 15 -12.47 -4.68 9.55
C THR A 15 -11.38 -5.73 9.37
N VAL A 16 -10.84 -6.24 10.47
CA VAL A 16 -9.90 -7.36 10.44
C VAL A 16 -10.60 -8.58 9.83
N GLY A 17 -9.92 -9.26 8.91
CA GLY A 17 -10.46 -10.37 8.13
C GLY A 17 -11.26 -9.95 6.90
N GLU A 18 -11.48 -8.64 6.68
CA GLU A 18 -12.08 -8.15 5.43
C GLU A 18 -11.21 -8.56 4.24
N ARG A 19 -11.85 -9.15 3.23
CA ARG A 19 -11.22 -9.54 1.97
C ARG A 19 -11.77 -8.73 0.82
N LEU A 20 -10.86 -8.16 0.04
CA LEU A 20 -11.16 -7.38 -1.15
C LEU A 20 -10.61 -8.13 -2.36
N GLU A 21 -11.50 -8.53 -3.25
CA GLU A 21 -11.13 -9.18 -4.50
C GLU A 21 -11.00 -8.12 -5.59
N LEU A 22 -9.78 -7.97 -6.11
CA LEU A 22 -9.45 -7.14 -7.26
C LEU A 22 -9.00 -8.03 -8.41
N THR A 23 -8.96 -7.48 -9.62
CA THR A 23 -8.45 -8.22 -10.78
C THR A 23 -6.96 -8.56 -10.58
N GLY A 24 -6.68 -9.85 -10.38
CA GLY A 24 -5.34 -10.41 -10.18
C GLY A 24 -4.73 -10.21 -8.79
N LEU A 25 -5.49 -9.70 -7.83
CA LEU A 25 -5.01 -9.41 -6.49
C LEU A 25 -6.12 -9.60 -5.46
N VAL A 26 -5.86 -10.39 -4.42
CA VAL A 26 -6.71 -10.45 -3.23
C VAL A 26 -6.00 -9.72 -2.10
N VAL A 27 -6.72 -8.79 -1.46
CA VAL A 27 -6.24 -8.02 -0.32
C VAL A 27 -6.97 -8.49 0.92
N GLU A 28 -6.24 -8.83 1.98
CA GLU A 28 -6.79 -9.23 3.27
C GLU A 28 -6.30 -8.28 4.36
N ILE A 29 -7.23 -7.72 5.13
CA ILE A 29 -6.90 -6.84 6.24
C ILE A 29 -6.56 -7.69 7.46
N LEU A 30 -5.33 -7.56 7.96
CA LEU A 30 -4.84 -8.31 9.13
C LEU A 30 -4.91 -7.49 10.42
N GLY A 31 -4.79 -6.16 10.31
CA GLY A 31 -4.82 -5.24 11.44
C GLY A 31 -5.45 -3.91 11.07
N VAL A 32 -6.15 -3.29 12.01
CA VAL A 32 -6.81 -2.00 11.84
C VAL A 32 -6.51 -1.10 13.04
N GLU A 33 -6.14 0.15 12.76
CA GLU A 33 -5.94 1.22 13.74
C GLU A 33 -6.71 2.46 13.30
N GLU A 34 -7.52 3.04 14.19
CA GLU A 34 -8.33 4.23 13.90
C GLU A 34 -9.21 4.10 12.63
N GLY A 35 -9.72 2.88 12.36
CA GLY A 35 -10.54 2.56 11.19
C GLY A 35 -9.75 2.42 9.87
N ARG A 36 -8.42 2.55 9.92
CA ARG A 36 -7.49 2.39 8.79
C ARG A 36 -6.75 1.06 8.89
N PRO A 37 -6.38 0.44 7.76
CA PRO A 37 -5.63 -0.80 7.81
C PRO A 37 -4.19 -0.51 8.26
N ALA A 38 -3.78 -1.13 9.36
CA ALA A 38 -2.41 -1.07 9.89
C ALA A 38 -1.55 -2.22 9.37
N GLU A 39 -2.16 -3.36 9.05
CA GLU A 39 -1.49 -4.52 8.47
C GLU A 39 -2.37 -5.15 7.38
N VAL A 40 -1.77 -5.46 6.23
CA VAL A 40 -2.48 -5.95 5.04
C VAL A 40 -1.66 -7.05 4.38
N ALA A 41 -2.31 -8.17 4.05
CA ALA A 41 -1.76 -9.20 3.20
C ALA A 41 -2.26 -9.05 1.76
N PHE A 42 -1.30 -8.99 0.83
CA PHE A 42 -1.56 -8.95 -0.61
C PHE A 42 -1.22 -10.31 -1.22
N ARG A 43 -2.18 -10.93 -1.92
CA ARG A 43 -1.97 -12.19 -2.67
C ARG A 43 -2.19 -11.93 -4.15
N PHE A 44 -1.11 -11.92 -4.91
CA PHE A 44 -1.12 -11.77 -6.36
C PHE A 44 -1.37 -13.13 -7.02
N ASP A 45 -2.08 -13.15 -8.13
CA ASP A 45 -2.29 -14.37 -8.93
C ASP A 45 -1.06 -14.76 -9.77
N GLU A 46 -0.10 -13.85 -9.90
CA GLU A 46 1.15 -13.99 -10.64
C GLU A 46 2.35 -13.61 -9.76
N PRO A 47 3.58 -14.12 -10.05
CA PRO A 47 4.79 -13.72 -9.34
C PRO A 47 5.01 -12.21 -9.33
N LEU A 48 5.63 -11.67 -8.28
CA LEU A 48 5.86 -10.22 -8.15
C LEU A 48 6.74 -9.67 -9.28
N GLU A 49 7.61 -10.52 -9.85
CA GLU A 49 8.50 -10.23 -10.97
C GLU A 49 7.80 -10.25 -12.34
N SER A 50 6.52 -10.64 -12.39
CA SER A 50 5.76 -10.72 -13.64
C SER A 50 5.68 -9.34 -14.32
N PRO A 51 5.87 -9.25 -15.65
CA PRO A 51 5.77 -8.00 -16.39
C PRO A 51 4.36 -7.40 -16.39
N ARG A 52 3.37 -8.13 -15.86
CA ARG A 52 2.00 -7.65 -15.65
C ARG A 52 1.91 -6.62 -14.52
N TRP A 53 2.85 -6.64 -13.58
CA TRP A 53 2.89 -5.72 -12.46
C TRP A 53 3.77 -4.52 -12.77
N ARG A 54 3.29 -3.33 -12.43
CA ARG A 54 4.09 -2.10 -12.43
C ARG A 54 4.25 -1.61 -11.01
N TRP A 55 5.46 -1.72 -10.52
CA TRP A 55 5.85 -1.32 -9.17
C TRP A 55 6.34 0.12 -9.17
N LEU A 56 5.71 0.95 -8.33
CA LEU A 56 6.03 2.37 -8.20
C LEU A 56 6.12 2.75 -6.72
N THR A 57 7.07 3.61 -6.40
CA THR A 57 7.21 4.24 -5.09
C THR A 57 7.15 5.76 -5.23
N TRP A 58 6.58 6.45 -4.25
CA TRP A 58 6.59 7.91 -4.22
C TRP A 58 7.93 8.40 -3.69
N ARG A 59 8.72 9.10 -4.50
CA ARG A 59 10.01 9.68 -4.11
C ARG A 59 10.20 11.04 -4.75
N GLY A 60 10.59 12.04 -3.94
CA GLY A 60 10.89 13.40 -4.42
C GLY A 60 9.73 14.04 -5.18
N GLY A 61 8.49 13.85 -4.71
CA GLY A 61 7.30 14.45 -5.33
C GLY A 61 6.82 13.77 -6.62
N SER A 62 7.29 12.56 -6.93
CA SER A 62 6.90 11.82 -8.14
C SER A 62 6.84 10.32 -7.92
N TYR A 63 6.04 9.61 -8.73
CA TYR A 63 6.10 8.15 -8.81
C TYR A 63 7.34 7.71 -9.59
N ARG A 64 8.16 6.86 -8.97
CA ARG A 64 9.37 6.28 -9.56
C ARG A 64 9.26 4.76 -9.61
N PRO A 65 9.81 4.09 -10.64
CA PRO A 65 9.92 2.64 -10.64
C PRO A 65 10.58 2.12 -9.37
N PHE A 66 10.05 1.03 -8.85
CA PHE A 66 10.56 0.31 -7.69
C PHE A 66 10.65 -1.16 -8.08
N GLU A 67 11.72 -1.85 -7.73
CA GLU A 67 11.77 -3.31 -7.91
C GLU A 67 11.33 -3.97 -6.61
N PRO A 68 10.33 -4.86 -6.63
CA PRO A 68 9.93 -5.61 -5.44
C PRO A 68 11.13 -6.45 -4.96
N LEU A 69 11.26 -6.59 -3.64
CA LEU A 69 12.32 -7.42 -3.09
C LEU A 69 12.06 -8.89 -3.36
N PRO A 70 13.14 -9.71 -3.38
CA PRO A 70 12.99 -11.15 -3.36
C PRO A 70 12.14 -11.62 -2.19
N VAL A 71 11.54 -12.80 -2.33
CA VAL A 71 10.78 -13.47 -1.27
C VAL A 71 11.56 -13.49 0.05
N GLY A 72 10.92 -13.06 1.13
CA GLY A 72 11.53 -12.95 2.47
C GLY A 72 12.22 -11.61 2.74
N GLY A 73 12.30 -10.72 1.76
CA GLY A 73 12.78 -9.35 1.94
C GLY A 73 11.71 -8.42 2.52
N SER A 74 12.16 -7.42 3.27
CA SER A 74 11.32 -6.32 3.78
C SER A 74 11.93 -4.98 3.42
N VAL A 75 11.11 -3.98 3.12
CA VAL A 75 11.55 -2.61 2.86
C VAL A 75 10.65 -1.59 3.53
N TRP A 76 11.26 -0.52 4.01
CA TRP A 76 10.56 0.68 4.43
C TRP A 76 10.38 1.59 3.23
N LEU A 77 9.13 1.77 2.82
CA LEU A 77 8.79 2.77 1.81
C LEU A 77 8.60 4.12 2.51
N PRO A 78 9.12 5.22 1.92
CA PRO A 78 8.90 6.54 2.49
C PRO A 78 7.40 6.83 2.51
N LEU A 79 6.90 7.29 3.66
CA LEU A 79 5.56 7.85 3.74
C LEU A 79 5.53 9.10 2.85
N SER A 80 4.42 9.33 2.15
CA SER A 80 4.27 10.43 1.18
C SER A 80 4.32 11.85 1.77
N ARG A 81 4.92 12.04 2.95
CA ARG A 81 5.15 13.32 3.57
C ARG A 81 6.64 13.51 3.82
N GLU A 82 7.31 14.05 2.81
CA GLU A 82 8.50 14.91 2.93
C GLU A 82 9.62 14.42 3.85
N ASP A 83 10.34 13.35 3.49
CA ASP A 83 11.67 13.13 4.06
C ASP A 83 12.69 14.07 3.38
N GLY A 84 12.85 15.26 3.96
CA GLY A 84 13.94 16.21 3.74
C GLY A 84 13.89 17.30 4.81
N PRO A 85 15.03 17.71 5.42
CA PRO A 85 15.02 18.64 6.54
C PRO A 85 14.45 19.99 6.09
N SER A 86 13.47 20.50 6.83
CA SER A 86 13.17 21.93 6.81
C SER A 86 14.44 22.67 7.22
N GLY A 87 15.03 23.41 6.30
CA GLY A 87 16.04 24.41 6.62
C GLY A 87 15.96 25.57 5.64
N PRO A 88 16.53 26.74 5.98
CA PRO A 88 16.93 27.22 7.31
C PRO A 88 15.77 27.84 8.12
#